data_AF-A0A5S3TYT0-F1
#
_entry.id   AF-A0A5S3TYT0-F1
#
_cell.length_a   1.000
_cell.length_b   1.000
_cell.length_c   1.000
_cell.angle_alpha   90.00
_cell.angle_beta   90.00
_cell.angle_gamma   90.00
#
_symmetry.space_group_name_H-M   'P 1'
#
loop_
_entity.id
_entity.type
_entity.pdbx_description
1 polymer ?
#
loop_
_entity_poly.entity_id
_entity_poly.type
_entity_poly.pdbx_seq_one_letter_code
_entity_poly.pdbx_strand_id
1 'polypeptide(L)'
;PEVVPAGVTEHDYEANALNPAEQDRLLKELGSNNVLMQRNHGLLTVGKTDAEPFLFLSVYAAPCAVQTRTSQNSEQLVQEPSA
;
A
#
# COMPACT_ATOMS: atom_id res chain seq x y z
N PRO A 1 -11.93 1.56 -18.76
CA PRO A 1 -12.18 2.21 -17.46
C PRO A 1 -10.87 2.75 -16.90
N GLU A 2 -10.78 4.06 -16.70
CA GLU A 2 -9.66 4.70 -16.02
C GLU A 2 -9.69 4.26 -14.56
N VAL A 3 -8.81 3.32 -14.21
CA VAL A 3 -8.64 2.87 -12.81
C VAL A 3 -7.79 3.92 -12.13
N VAL A 4 -8.43 4.91 -11.53
CA VAL A 4 -7.76 5.81 -10.60
C VAL A 4 -7.39 4.96 -9.38
N PRO A 5 -6.10 4.83 -9.00
CA PRO A 5 -5.75 4.08 -7.81
C PRO A 5 -6.39 4.75 -6.59
N ALA A 6 -7.22 3.98 -5.87
CA ALA A 6 -7.72 4.37 -4.56
C ALA A 6 -6.53 4.58 -3.62
N GLY A 7 -6.58 5.59 -2.75
CA GLY A 7 -5.48 5.95 -1.85
C GLY A 7 -4.93 4.77 -1.04
N VAL A 8 -3.71 4.93 -0.53
CA VAL A 8 -3.09 3.96 0.38
C VAL A 8 -3.30 4.41 1.82
N THR A 9 -3.63 3.46 2.69
CA THR A 9 -3.69 3.63 4.14
C THR A 9 -2.61 2.80 4.82
N GLU A 10 -2.36 3.02 6.10
CA GLU A 10 -1.31 2.32 6.84
C GLU A 10 -1.90 1.59 8.05
N HIS A 11 -1.34 0.41 8.34
CA HIS A 11 -1.54 -0.34 9.57
C HIS A 11 -0.19 -0.49 10.27
N ASP A 12 -0.14 -0.16 11.56
CA ASP A 12 1.05 -0.37 12.36
C ASP A 12 1.27 -1.86 12.63
N TYR A 13 2.52 -2.30 12.72
CA TYR A 13 2.85 -3.70 12.94
C TYR A 13 2.38 -4.19 14.32
N GLU A 14 1.64 -5.29 14.35
CA GLU A 14 1.28 -5.99 15.59
C GLU A 14 2.02 -7.34 15.68
N ALA A 15 2.82 -7.54 16.72
CA ALA A 15 3.65 -8.75 16.88
C ALA A 15 2.85 -10.04 17.18
N ASN A 16 1.53 -9.93 17.38
CA ASN A 16 0.69 -11.05 17.76
C ASN A 16 -0.11 -11.57 16.55
N ALA A 17 0.43 -12.58 15.88
CA ALA A 17 -0.11 -13.13 14.63
C ALA A 17 -1.55 -13.71 14.72
N LEU A 18 -2.13 -13.81 15.91
CA LEU A 18 -3.46 -14.40 16.14
C LEU A 18 -4.28 -13.55 17.12
N ASN A 19 -4.28 -12.23 16.94
CA ASN A 19 -5.19 -11.34 17.67
C ASN A 19 -6.49 -11.15 16.86
N PRO A 20 -7.64 -11.75 17.24
CA PRO A 20 -8.88 -11.55 16.50
C PRO A 20 -9.32 -10.09 16.44
N ALA A 21 -8.94 -9.27 17.43
CA ALA A 21 -9.25 -7.85 17.45
C ALA A 21 -8.45 -7.04 16.39
N GLU A 22 -7.39 -7.61 15.81
CA GLU A 22 -6.64 -6.99 14.72
C GLU A 22 -7.49 -6.87 13.45
N GLN A 23 -8.38 -7.83 13.20
CA GLN A 23 -9.25 -7.84 12.02
C GLN A 23 -10.13 -6.58 11.95
N ASP A 24 -10.72 -6.18 13.08
CA ASP A 24 -11.56 -4.97 13.16
C ASP A 24 -10.74 -3.69 12.90
N ARG A 25 -9.47 -3.67 13.32
CA ARG A 25 -8.57 -2.53 13.05
C ARG A 25 -8.17 -2.49 11.58
N LEU A 26 -7.76 -3.62 11.01
CA LEU A 26 -7.45 -3.74 9.58
C LEU A 26 -8.62 -3.28 8.70
N LEU A 27 -9.86 -3.70 9.02
CA LEU A 27 -11.06 -3.25 8.31
C LEU A 27 -11.29 -1.74 8.46
N LYS A 28 -11.14 -1.22 9.67
CA LYS A 28 -11.33 0.22 9.95
C LYS A 28 -10.30 1.08 9.21
N GLU A 29 -9.05 0.66 9.19
CA GLU A 29 -7.95 1.42 8.58
C GLU A 29 -7.96 1.32 7.06
N LEU A 30 -8.27 0.14 6.50
CA LEU A 30 -8.54 -0.01 5.08
C LEU A 30 -9.69 0.91 4.65
N GLY A 31 -10.78 0.93 5.42
CA GLY A 31 -11.92 1.81 5.20
C GLY A 31 -12.49 1.66 3.78
N SER A 32 -12.53 2.76 3.03
CA SER A 32 -12.99 2.77 1.63
C SER A 32 -11.86 2.64 0.60
N ASN A 33 -10.62 2.38 1.05
CA ASN A 33 -9.48 2.21 0.17
C ASN A 33 -9.34 0.77 -0.31
N ASN A 34 -8.51 0.58 -1.34
CA ASN A 34 -8.22 -0.73 -1.91
C ASN A 34 -6.82 -1.24 -1.53
N VAL A 35 -6.01 -0.41 -0.86
CA VAL A 35 -4.62 -0.71 -0.53
C VAL A 35 -4.32 -0.30 0.91
N LEU A 36 -3.77 -1.23 1.67
CA LEU A 36 -3.29 -1.05 3.03
C LEU A 36 -1.82 -1.46 3.11
N MET A 37 -0.96 -0.53 3.52
CA MET A 37 0.43 -0.79 3.85
C MET A 37 0.52 -1.26 5.30
N GLN A 38 0.80 -2.55 5.48
CA GLN A 38 1.13 -3.10 6.78
C GLN A 38 2.60 -2.84 7.06
N ARG A 39 2.89 -1.91 7.97
CA ARG A 39 4.26 -1.56 8.33
C ARG A 39 5.02 -2.83 8.70
N ASN A 40 6.25 -2.94 8.18
CA ASN A 40 7.14 -4.08 8.40
C ASN A 40 6.65 -5.44 7.84
N HIS A 41 5.53 -5.50 7.11
CA HIS A 41 4.98 -6.75 6.59
C HIS A 41 4.76 -6.72 5.07
N GLY A 42 4.15 -5.65 4.52
CA GLY A 42 3.94 -5.52 3.08
C GLY A 42 2.65 -4.80 2.71
N LEU A 43 2.09 -5.13 1.53
CA LEU A 43 0.86 -4.56 1.01
C LEU A 43 -0.28 -5.59 1.05
N LEU A 44 -1.43 -5.18 1.57
CA LEU A 44 -2.70 -5.86 1.40
C LEU A 44 -3.53 -5.09 0.37
N THR A 45 -4.08 -5.81 -0.62
CA THR A 45 -4.91 -5.20 -1.68
C THR A 45 -6.23 -5.94 -1.84
N VAL A 46 -7.31 -5.19 -2.12
CA VAL A 46 -8.67 -5.73 -2.32
C VAL A 46 -9.35 -5.09 -3.51
N GLY A 47 -10.33 -5.76 -4.10
CA GLY A 47 -11.07 -5.29 -5.27
C GLY A 47 -12.44 -5.97 -5.38
N LYS A 48 -13.30 -5.40 -6.22
CA LYS A 48 -14.64 -5.90 -6.57
C LYS A 48 -14.59 -7.03 -7.60
N THR A 49 -13.46 -7.18 -8.30
CA THR A 49 -13.22 -8.26 -9.25
C THR A 49 -11.89 -8.95 -8.95
N ASP A 50 -11.73 -10.18 -9.44
CA ASP A 50 -10.51 -10.95 -9.23
C ASP A 50 -9.25 -10.24 -9.77
N ALA A 51 -9.38 -9.42 -10.82
CA ALA A 51 -8.25 -8.73 -11.46
C ALA A 51 -7.80 -7.46 -10.71
N GLU A 52 -8.72 -6.78 -10.02
CA GLU A 52 -8.46 -5.48 -9.38
C GLU A 52 -7.37 -5.52 -8.30
N PRO A 53 -7.34 -6.48 -7.34
CA PRO A 53 -6.27 -6.55 -6.35
C PRO A 53 -4.87 -6.63 -6.96
N PHE A 54 -4.69 -7.41 -8.03
CA PHE A 54 -3.40 -7.56 -8.70
C PHE A 54 -2.97 -6.29 -9.44
N LEU A 55 -3.93 -5.57 -10.03
CA LEU A 55 -3.67 -4.27 -10.63
C LEU A 55 -3.22 -3.27 -9.58
N PHE A 56 -3.93 -3.16 -8.45
CA PHE A 56 -3.54 -2.27 -7.35
C PHE A 56 -2.18 -2.65 -6.78
N LEU A 57 -1.94 -3.95 -6.56
CA LEU A 57 -0.64 -4.43 -6.10
C LEU A 57 0.48 -4.00 -7.05
N SER A 58 0.28 -4.11 -8.37
CA SER A 58 1.28 -3.72 -9.36
C SER A 58 1.54 -2.21 -9.36
N VAL A 59 0.48 -1.40 -9.27
CA VAL A 59 0.55 0.07 -9.24
C VAL A 59 1.29 0.57 -8.01
N TYR A 60 1.13 -0.08 -6.85
CA TYR A 60 1.79 0.35 -5.62
C TYR A 60 3.16 -0.30 -5.38
N ALA A 61 3.37 -1.55 -5.77
CA ALA A 61 4.66 -2.23 -5.57
C ALA A 61 5.75 -1.76 -6.55
N ALA A 62 5.40 -1.44 -7.80
CA ALA A 62 6.40 -1.03 -8.78
C ALA A 62 7.11 0.30 -8.41
N PRO A 63 6.41 1.36 -7.98
CA PRO A 63 7.05 2.57 -7.46
C PRO A 63 7.93 2.31 -6.24
N CYS A 64 7.52 1.43 -5.30
CA CYS A 64 8.37 1.07 -4.17
C CYS A 64 9.72 0.48 -4.63
N ALA A 65 9.71 -0.39 -5.65
CA ALA A 65 10.95 -0.94 -6.20
C ALA A 65 11.84 0.13 -6.88
N VAL A 66 11.23 1.12 -7.55
CA VAL A 66 11.97 2.27 -8.08
C VAL A 66 12.54 3.10 -6.92
N GLN A 67 11.73 3.43 -5.92
CA GLN A 67 12.12 4.19 -4.73
C GLN A 67 13.28 3.54 -3.99
N THR A 68 13.26 2.22 -3.76
CA THR A 68 14.37 1.51 -3.11
C THR A 68 15.67 1.67 -3.90
N ARG A 69 15.62 1.57 -5.24
CA ARG A 69 16.80 1.71 -6.09
C ARG A 69 17.33 3.15 -6.13
N THR A 70 16.45 4.13 -6.22
CA THR A 70 16.85 5.54 -6.31
C THR A 70 17.28 6.11 -4.96
N SER A 71 16.68 5.66 -3.86
CA SER A 71 17.02 6.11 -2.50
C SER A 71 18.40 5.66 -2.02
N GLN A 72 19.04 4.71 -2.70
CA GLN A 72 20.43 4.35 -2.44
C GLN A 72 21.41 5.49 -2.78
N ASN A 73 21.02 6.44 -3.63
CA ASN A 73 21.79 7.63 -3.99
C ASN A 73 20.97 8.90 -3.72
N SER A 74 20.63 9.13 -2.45
CA SER A 74 19.67 10.15 -2.02
C SER A 74 20.02 11.59 -2.42
N GLU A 75 21.30 11.90 -2.68
CA GLU A 75 21.77 13.24 -3.09
C GLU A 75 21.26 13.68 -4.47
N GLN A 76 20.74 12.76 -5.29
CA GLN A 76 20.23 13.04 -6.65
C GLN A 76 18.71 12.92 -6.76
N LEU A 77 18.00 12.70 -5.64
CA LEU A 77 16.54 12.66 -5.66
C LEU A 77 15.96 14.07 -5.83
N VAL A 78 15.25 14.26 -6.94
CA VAL A 78 14.44 15.46 -7.16
C VAL A 78 13.00 15.14 -6.76
N GLN A 79 12.39 16.03 -5.98
CA GLN A 79 10.97 15.92 -5.66
C GLN A 79 10.16 16.35 -6.88
N GLU A 80 9.16 15.55 -7.23
CA GLU A 80 8.17 15.96 -8.22
C GLU A 80 7.49 17.26 -7.74
N PRO A 81 7.25 18.23 -8.64
CA PRO A 81 6.53 19.43 -8.27
C PRO A 81 5.16 19.08 -7.70
N SER A 82 4.73 19.77 -6.64
CA SER A 82 3.34 19.68 -6.18
C SER A 82 2.42 20.13 -7.32
N ALA A 83 1.37 19.35 -7.57
CA ALA A 83 0.21 19.80 -8.33
C ALA A 83 -0.50 20.94 -7.59
#